data_AF-A0A920QWC2-F1
#
_entry.id   AF-A0A920QWC2-F1
#
_cell.length_a   1.000
_cell.length_b   1.000
_cell.length_c   1.000
_cell.angle_alpha   90.00
_cell.angle_beta   90.00
_cell.angle_gamma   90.00
#
_symmetry.space_group_name_H-M   'P 1'
#
loop_
_entity.id
_entity.type
_entity.pdbx_description
1 polymer ?
#
loop_
_entity_poly.entity_id
_entity_poly.type
_entity_poly.pdbx_seq_one_letter_code
_entity_poly.pdbx_strand_id
1 'polypeptide(L)'
;MSRFDKIDLYDLPSDLSEEECLAQDTVARFVDQDVLPIIGECFAEHRVPSELAPKMGALGLLGANLSGYGCAGLNQTSYGLICQELERGTARYVASCPFKAAL
;
A
#
# COMPACT_ATOMS: atom_id res chain seq x y z
N MET A 1 -0.33 -3.58 30.32
CA MET A 1 -0.02 -2.15 30.12
C MET A 1 0.53 -2.03 28.72
N SER A 2 -0.22 -1.39 27.81
CA SER A 2 0.24 -1.16 26.44
C SER A 2 1.58 -0.42 26.49
N ARG A 3 2.53 -0.90 25.69
CA ARG A 3 3.87 -0.33 25.57
C ARG A 3 3.69 1.02 24.87
N PHE A 4 4.13 2.09 25.53
CA PHE A 4 4.00 3.45 25.00
C PHE A 4 4.75 3.55 23.66
N ASP A 5 4.00 3.60 22.54
CA ASP A 5 4.55 3.85 21.22
C ASP A 5 4.64 5.36 20.99
N LYS A 6 5.79 5.83 20.55
CA LYS A 6 6.00 7.26 20.27
C LYS A 6 5.41 7.66 18.92
N ILE A 7 5.19 6.69 18.03
CA ILE A 7 4.67 6.91 16.68
C ILE A 7 3.14 6.80 16.69
N ASP A 8 2.57 5.98 17.59
CA ASP A 8 1.14 5.82 17.75
C ASP A 8 0.69 6.12 19.19
N LEU A 9 0.37 7.39 19.43
CA LEU A 9 -0.11 7.86 20.73
C LEU A 9 -1.59 7.52 21.00
N TYR A 10 -2.34 7.17 19.96
CA TYR A 10 -3.78 6.96 20.02
C TYR A 10 -4.19 5.49 19.97
N ASP A 11 -3.25 4.58 19.80
CA ASP A 11 -3.52 3.14 19.64
C ASP A 11 -4.50 2.90 18.47
N LEU A 12 -4.23 3.55 17.33
CA LEU A 12 -5.08 3.49 16.14
C LEU A 12 -5.43 2.06 15.71
N PRO A 13 -4.53 1.06 15.77
CA PRO A 13 -4.87 -0.33 15.45
C PRO A 13 -6.00 -0.92 16.29
N SER A 14 -6.24 -0.41 17.50
CA SER A 14 -7.32 -0.89 18.37
C SER A 14 -8.73 -0.52 17.86
N ASP A 15 -8.83 0.50 17.01
CA ASP A 15 -10.07 0.95 16.38
C ASP A 15 -10.29 0.32 14.99
N LEU A 16 -9.32 -0.45 14.49
CA LEU A 16 -9.38 -1.11 13.18
C LEU A 16 -9.90 -2.54 13.31
N SER A 17 -10.62 -3.00 12.27
CA SER A 17 -10.98 -4.40 12.13
C SER A 17 -9.77 -5.27 11.80
N GLU A 18 -9.87 -6.57 12.07
CA GLU A 18 -8.83 -7.54 11.72
C GLU A 18 -8.53 -7.55 10.21
N GLU A 19 -9.55 -7.31 9.36
CA GLU A 19 -9.40 -7.24 7.91
C GLU A 19 -8.61 -5.99 7.48
N GLU A 20 -8.90 -4.84 8.09
CA GLU A 20 -8.17 -3.58 7.84
C GLU A 20 -6.71 -3.68 8.26
N CYS A 21 -6.44 -4.24 9.45
CA CYS A 21 -5.09 -4.52 9.92
C CYS A 21 -4.35 -5.49 8.98
N LEU A 22 -5.01 -6.56 8.54
CA LEU A 22 -4.42 -7.53 7.61
C LEU A 22 -4.09 -6.91 6.25
N ALA A 23 -4.96 -6.02 5.74
CA ALA A 23 -4.72 -5.29 4.51
C ALA A 23 -3.47 -4.40 4.65
N GLN A 24 -3.36 -3.65 5.76
CA GLN A 24 -2.19 -2.83 6.05
C GLN A 24 -0.91 -3.69 6.12
N ASP A 25 -0.90 -4.73 6.94
CA ASP A 25 0.27 -5.61 7.15
C ASP A 25 0.75 -6.29 5.86
N THR A 26 -0.20 -6.62 4.97
CA THR A 26 0.12 -7.23 3.68
C THR A 26 0.85 -6.25 2.77
N VAL A 27 0.38 -5.01 2.70
CA VAL A 27 1.05 -3.97 1.89
C VAL A 27 2.36 -3.51 2.53
N ALA A 28 2.42 -3.39 3.85
CA ALA A 28 3.64 -3.05 4.57
C ALA A 28 4.77 -4.03 4.23
N ARG A 29 4.49 -5.34 4.24
CA ARG A 29 5.47 -6.36 3.85
C ARG A 29 5.90 -6.27 2.40
N PHE A 30 4.97 -6.02 1.47
CA PHE A 30 5.29 -5.80 0.06
C PHE A 30 6.22 -4.58 -0.11
N VAL A 31 5.94 -3.48 0.60
CA VAL A 31 6.77 -2.28 0.56
C VAL A 31 8.18 -2.55 1.09
N ASP A 32 8.29 -3.24 2.23
CA ASP A 32 9.60 -3.56 2.83
C ASP A 32 10.43 -4.50 1.97
N GLN A 33 9.80 -5.51 1.35
CA GLN A 33 10.50 -6.58 0.65
C GLN A 33 10.79 -6.25 -0.82
N ASP A 34 9.91 -5.50 -1.48
CA ASP A 34 9.98 -5.31 -2.93
C ASP A 34 10.22 -3.85 -3.33
N VAL A 35 9.65 -2.89 -2.59
CA VAL A 35 9.73 -1.47 -2.96
C VAL A 35 11.00 -0.81 -2.44
N LEU A 36 11.22 -0.85 -1.12
CA LEU A 36 12.35 -0.19 -0.48
C LEU A 36 13.73 -0.58 -1.04
N PRO A 37 13.98 -1.85 -1.43
CA PRO A 37 15.29 -2.23 -1.97
C PRO A 37 15.66 -1.55 -3.29
N ILE A 38 14.69 -1.20 -4.14
CA ILE A 38 14.93 -0.70 -5.50
C ILE A 38 14.61 0.78 -5.67
N ILE A 39 13.77 1.36 -4.80
CA ILE A 39 13.20 2.69 -5.02
C ILE A 39 14.25 3.81 -5.05
N GLY A 40 15.34 3.66 -4.28
CA GLY A 40 16.43 4.65 -4.26
C GLY A 40 17.14 4.77 -5.61
N GLU A 41 17.47 3.64 -6.23
CA GLU A 41 18.06 3.60 -7.58
C GLU A 41 17.05 4.11 -8.62
N CYS A 42 15.79 3.66 -8.53
CA CYS A 42 14.74 4.13 -9.44
C CYS A 42 14.59 5.65 -9.43
N PHE A 43 14.66 6.25 -8.23
CA PHE A 43 14.59 7.69 -8.07
C PHE A 43 15.79 8.39 -8.71
N ALA A 44 17.01 7.89 -8.49
CA ALA A 44 18.22 8.46 -9.09
C ALA A 44 18.20 8.40 -10.63
N GLU A 45 17.69 7.30 -11.18
CA GLU A 45 17.58 7.06 -12.62
C GLU A 45 16.33 7.69 -13.27
N HIS A 46 15.48 8.35 -12.48
CA HIS A 46 14.19 8.90 -12.93
C HIS A 46 13.29 7.85 -13.62
N ARG A 47 13.41 6.58 -13.23
CA ARG A 47 12.64 5.47 -13.80
C ARG A 47 11.46 5.10 -12.91
N VAL A 48 10.41 4.58 -13.56
CA VAL A 48 9.30 3.92 -12.86
C VAL A 48 9.62 2.42 -12.79
N PRO A 49 9.62 1.81 -11.60
CA PRO A 49 9.82 0.36 -11.44
C PRO A 49 8.59 -0.43 -11.92
N SER A 50 8.51 -0.65 -13.24
CA SER A 50 7.44 -1.41 -13.88
C SER A 50 7.42 -2.88 -13.47
N GLU A 51 8.55 -3.41 -13.00
CA GLU A 51 8.69 -4.76 -12.46
C GLU A 51 7.76 -5.04 -11.27
N LEU A 52 7.30 -4.00 -10.56
CA LEU A 52 6.41 -4.14 -9.42
C LEU A 52 4.92 -4.17 -9.80
N ALA A 53 4.56 -3.71 -11.00
CA ALA A 53 3.16 -3.63 -11.43
C ALA A 53 2.43 -5.00 -11.44
N PRO A 54 3.02 -6.10 -11.92
CA PRO A 54 2.38 -7.42 -11.85
C PRO A 54 2.12 -7.88 -10.42
N LYS A 55 3.04 -7.59 -9.49
CA LYS A 55 2.90 -7.96 -8.08
C LYS A 55 1.79 -7.13 -7.40
N MET A 56 1.72 -5.84 -7.69
CA MET A 56 0.62 -4.98 -7.21
C MET A 56 -0.74 -5.45 -7.72
N GLY A 57 -0.84 -5.87 -8.99
CA GLY A 57 -2.05 -6.44 -9.56
C GLY A 57 -2.46 -7.75 -8.90
N ALA A 58 -1.50 -8.66 -8.66
CA ALA A 58 -1.75 -9.93 -7.98
C ALA A 58 -2.21 -9.76 -6.52
N LEU A 59 -1.75 -8.70 -5.85
CA LEU A 59 -2.19 -8.31 -4.50
C LEU A 59 -3.54 -7.57 -4.49
N GLY A 60 -4.13 -7.27 -5.66
CA GLY A 60 -5.41 -6.57 -5.75
C GLY A 60 -5.38 -5.10 -5.35
N LEU A 61 -4.20 -4.45 -5.40
CA LEU A 61 -4.04 -3.06 -4.95
C LEU A 61 -4.62 -2.05 -5.94
N LEU A 62 -4.74 -2.43 -7.21
CA LEU A 62 -5.25 -1.57 -8.28
C LEU A 62 -6.78 -1.49 -8.23
N GLY A 63 -7.30 -0.32 -7.87
CA GLY A 63 -8.75 -0.14 -7.68
C GLY A 63 -9.31 -0.97 -6.53
N ALA A 64 -8.54 -1.14 -5.44
CA ALA A 64 -8.90 -2.05 -4.35
C ALA A 64 -10.27 -1.76 -3.71
N ASN A 65 -10.74 -0.51 -3.75
CA ASN A 65 -12.04 -0.09 -3.24
C ASN A 65 -13.20 -0.16 -4.27
N LEU A 66 -12.93 -0.62 -5.49
CA LEU A 66 -13.96 -0.78 -6.53
C LEU A 66 -14.62 -2.15 -6.43
N SER A 67 -15.94 -2.19 -6.61
CA SER A 67 -16.69 -3.45 -6.72
C SER A 67 -16.84 -3.86 -8.19
N GLY A 68 -16.69 -5.16 -8.46
CA GLY A 68 -16.76 -5.71 -9.83
C GLY A 68 -15.40 -5.69 -10.53
N TYR A 69 -15.37 -6.00 -11.84
CA TYR A 69 -14.16 -5.97 -12.69
C TYR A 69 -12.95 -6.81 -12.23
N GLY A 70 -13.13 -7.72 -11.25
CA GLY A 70 -12.03 -8.46 -10.63
C GLY A 70 -11.29 -7.67 -9.52
N CYS A 71 -11.82 -6.52 -9.10
CA CYS A 71 -11.29 -5.72 -8.01
C CYS A 71 -11.72 -6.27 -6.64
N ALA A 72 -10.93 -5.95 -5.60
CA ALA A 72 -11.08 -6.52 -4.26
C ALA A 72 -12.35 -6.06 -3.52
N GLY A 73 -12.93 -4.91 -3.87
CA GLY A 73 -14.14 -4.39 -3.23
C GLY A 73 -13.97 -4.02 -1.75
N LEU A 74 -12.76 -3.63 -1.35
CA LEU A 74 -12.44 -3.25 0.03
C LEU A 74 -13.12 -1.95 0.45
N ASN A 75 -13.30 -1.79 1.76
CA ASN A 75 -13.83 -0.55 2.32
C ASN A 75 -12.83 0.62 2.16
N GLN A 76 -13.31 1.85 2.38
CA GLN A 76 -12.49 3.05 2.19
C GLN A 76 -11.36 3.17 3.23
N THR A 77 -11.54 2.65 4.44
CA THR A 77 -10.51 2.63 5.48
C THR A 77 -9.32 1.77 5.06
N SER A 78 -9.58 0.53 4.62
CA SER A 78 -8.59 -0.40 4.09
C SER A 78 -7.85 0.21 2.90
N TYR A 79 -8.57 0.87 2.00
CA TYR A 79 -7.95 1.57 0.87
C TYR A 79 -7.04 2.72 1.32
N GLY A 80 -7.44 3.49 2.34
CA GLY A 80 -6.61 4.50 2.96
C GLY A 80 -5.32 3.92 3.57
N LEU A 81 -5.43 2.82 4.32
CA LEU A 81 -4.29 2.12 4.91
C LEU A 81 -3.34 1.56 3.85
N ILE A 82 -3.88 0.99 2.77
CA ILE A 82 -3.10 0.55 1.60
C ILE A 82 -2.33 1.72 1.00
N CYS A 83 -2.99 2.87 0.82
CA CYS A 83 -2.34 4.07 0.28
C CYS A 83 -1.22 4.55 1.23
N GLN A 84 -1.48 4.61 2.53
CA GLN A 84 -0.50 5.02 3.53
C GLN A 84 0.78 4.16 3.46
N GLU A 85 0.64 2.83 3.39
CA GLU A 85 1.81 1.94 3.27
C GLU A 85 2.53 2.09 1.92
N LEU A 86 1.80 2.23 0.82
CA LEU A 86 2.42 2.49 -0.49
C LEU A 86 3.21 3.81 -0.51
N GLU A 87 2.67 4.86 0.13
CA GLU A 87 3.32 6.16 0.29
C GLU A 87 4.60 6.09 1.12
N ARG A 88 4.64 5.21 2.13
CA ARG A 88 5.85 4.93 2.92
C ARG A 88 7.01 4.45 2.04
N GLY A 89 6.71 3.71 0.97
CA GLY A 89 7.68 3.33 -0.05
C GLY A 89 8.02 4.47 -1.01
N THR A 90 7.00 5.10 -1.60
CA THR A 90 7.11 6.37 -2.33
C THR A 90 5.74 6.95 -2.65
N ALA A 91 5.60 8.28 -2.53
CA ALA A 91 4.39 9.00 -2.94
C ALA A 91 3.99 8.76 -4.41
N ARG A 92 4.93 8.35 -5.26
CA ARG A 92 4.64 8.02 -6.66
C ARG A 92 3.70 6.81 -6.82
N TYR A 93 3.70 5.85 -5.89
CA TYR A 93 2.80 4.71 -5.98
C TYR A 93 1.36 5.07 -5.71
N VAL A 94 1.07 5.91 -4.72
CA VAL A 94 -0.31 6.35 -4.45
C VAL A 94 -0.86 7.16 -5.61
N ALA A 95 -0.04 7.96 -6.29
CA ALA A 95 -0.46 8.63 -7.53
C ALA A 95 -0.78 7.65 -8.69
N SER A 96 -0.14 6.47 -8.72
CA SER A 96 -0.39 5.43 -9.73
C SER A 96 -1.51 4.45 -9.36
N CYS A 97 -1.77 4.29 -8.06
CA CYS A 97 -2.73 3.35 -7.46
C CYS A 97 -4.17 3.51 -7.99
N PRO A 98 -4.73 4.73 -8.16
CA PRO A 98 -6.09 4.84 -8.61
C PRO A 98 -6.27 4.47 -10.08
N PHE A 99 -5.33 4.73 -11.00
CA PHE A 99 -5.61 4.54 -12.43
C PHE A 99 -4.43 4.67 -13.42
N LYS A 100 -3.19 4.28 -13.06
CA LYS A 100 -2.08 4.35 -14.05
C LYS A 100 -1.10 3.19 -13.98
N ALA A 101 -1.62 1.97 -14.17
CA ALA A 101 -0.84 0.98 -14.91
C ALA A 101 -0.81 1.46 -16.38
N ALA A 102 0.39 1.66 -16.91
CA ALA A 102 0.71 2.21 -18.22
C ALA A 102 -0.31 1.89 -19.35
N LEU A 103 -0.90 2.96 -19.90
CA LEU A 103 -0.94 3.19 -21.35
C LEU A 103 0.28 4.06 -21.69
#